data_AF-A0A2M9LUP2-F1
#
_entry.id   AF-A0A2M9LUP2-F1
#
_cell.length_a   1.000
_cell.length_b   1.000
_cell.length_c   1.000
_cell.angle_alpha   90.00
_cell.angle_beta   90.00
_cell.angle_gamma   90.00
#
_symmetry.space_group_name_H-M   'P 1'
#
loop_
_entity.id
_entity.type
_entity.pdbx_description
1 polymer ?
#
loop_
_entity_poly.entity_id
_entity_poly.type
_entity_poly.pdbx_seq_one_letter_code
_entity_poly.pdbx_strand_id
1 'polypeptide(L)'
;MIKAALPVVALVVLGTGCSSQGQDDQRLTERRENYCTQLGGWQKARNAAAEDTPDPDEYDEVGAAAQDVLLAMRPLRDEPVGQGRTLGEATAAATENSDSEAEGLAVRYCGEVGFETLTR
;
A
#
# COMPACT_ATOMS: atom_id res chain seq x y z
N MET A 1 55.91 -38.46 21.44
CA MET A 1 55.43 -37.69 20.27
C MET A 1 54.52 -36.59 20.79
N ILE A 2 54.88 -35.34 20.56
CA ILE A 2 54.12 -34.14 20.99
C ILE A 2 53.01 -33.87 19.98
N LYS A 3 51.78 -33.59 20.43
CA LYS A 3 50.92 -32.62 19.76
C LYS A 3 49.81 -32.13 20.69
N ALA A 4 50.08 -30.98 21.31
CA ALA A 4 49.05 -30.12 21.86
C ALA A 4 48.15 -29.62 20.71
N ALA A 5 46.84 -29.67 20.91
CA ALA A 5 45.86 -29.05 20.02
C ALA A 5 45.07 -28.05 20.84
N LEU A 6 45.42 -26.77 20.71
CA LEU A 6 44.60 -25.65 21.18
C LEU A 6 43.59 -25.32 20.07
N PRO A 7 42.27 -25.33 20.34
CA PRO A 7 41.31 -24.83 19.38
C PRO A 7 41.36 -23.29 19.39
N VAL A 8 41.67 -22.74 18.22
CA VAL A 8 41.59 -21.31 17.90
C VAL A 8 40.13 -20.88 18.00
N VAL A 9 39.81 -20.02 18.97
CA VAL A 9 38.51 -19.37 19.08
C VAL A 9 38.45 -18.29 18.00
N ALA A 10 37.79 -18.60 16.88
CA ALA A 10 37.48 -17.62 15.85
C ALA A 10 36.35 -16.70 16.35
N LEU A 11 36.73 -15.47 16.72
CA LEU A 11 35.80 -14.37 16.94
C LEU A 11 35.15 -14.00 15.59
N VAL A 12 33.93 -14.49 15.37
CA VAL A 12 33.09 -14.01 14.28
C VAL A 12 32.59 -12.63 14.65
N VAL A 13 33.24 -11.60 14.10
CA VAL A 13 32.71 -10.24 14.09
C VAL A 13 31.53 -10.26 13.13
N LEU A 14 30.32 -10.38 13.65
CA LEU A 14 29.10 -10.13 12.90
C LEU A 14 29.10 -8.64 12.56
N GLY A 15 29.40 -8.35 11.29
CA GLY A 15 29.40 -7.00 10.76
C GLY A 15 28.04 -6.34 10.95
N THR A 16 28.03 -5.20 11.64
CA THR A 16 26.92 -4.25 11.64
C THR A 16 26.87 -3.57 10.27
N GLY A 17 26.09 -4.13 9.34
CA GLY A 17 25.80 -3.52 8.05
C GLY A 17 24.30 -3.49 7.80
N CYS A 18 23.78 -2.30 7.44
CA CYS A 18 22.42 -2.04 6.91
C CYS A 18 21.29 -1.77 7.91
N SER A 19 21.43 -0.78 8.80
CA SER A 19 20.30 -0.22 9.56
C SER A 19 19.37 0.68 8.71
N SER A 20 19.82 1.16 7.55
CA SER A 20 19.06 2.10 6.70
C SER A 20 18.12 1.41 5.72
N GLN A 21 18.56 0.33 5.07
CA GLN A 21 17.77 -0.36 4.06
C GLN A 21 16.49 -0.99 4.65
N GLY A 22 16.59 -1.62 5.82
CA GLY A 22 15.40 -2.14 6.51
C GLY A 22 14.41 -1.05 6.97
N GLN A 23 14.88 0.17 7.22
CA GLN A 23 14.01 1.29 7.61
C GLN A 23 13.24 1.85 6.41
N ASP A 24 13.84 1.87 5.22
CA ASP A 24 13.19 2.33 4.00
C ASP A 24 12.14 1.32 3.51
N ASP A 25 12.44 0.03 3.59
CA ASP A 25 11.49 -1.05 3.26
C ASP A 25 10.28 -1.05 4.21
N GLN A 26 10.51 -0.82 5.51
CA GLN A 26 9.44 -0.68 6.49
C GLN A 26 8.55 0.54 6.17
N ARG A 27 9.15 1.71 5.93
CA ARG A 27 8.39 2.91 5.55
C ARG A 27 7.59 2.73 4.27
N LEU A 28 8.14 2.02 3.28
CA LEU A 28 7.43 1.73 2.04
C LEU A 28 6.23 0.84 2.31
N THR A 29 6.40 -0.20 3.13
CA THR A 29 5.33 -1.12 3.54
C THR A 29 4.21 -0.35 4.26
N GLU A 30 4.55 0.52 5.22
CA GLU A 30 3.58 1.36 5.94
C GLU A 30 2.80 2.29 5.00
N ARG A 31 3.46 2.87 3.98
CA ARG A 31 2.78 3.71 2.98
C ARG A 31 1.79 2.91 2.14
N ARG A 32 2.19 1.71 1.72
CA ARG A 32 1.35 0.79 0.93
C ARG A 32 0.15 0.30 1.71
N GLU A 33 0.35 -0.07 2.97
CA GLU A 33 -0.71 -0.45 3.89
C GLU A 33 -1.71 0.70 4.09
N ASN A 34 -1.20 1.91 4.36
CA ASN A 34 -2.02 3.10 4.52
C ASN A 34 -2.85 3.39 3.25
N TYR A 35 -2.23 3.31 2.07
CA TYR A 35 -2.95 3.47 0.81
C TYR A 35 -4.07 2.43 0.65
N CYS A 36 -3.78 1.14 0.84
CA CYS A 36 -4.77 0.08 0.68
C CYS A 36 -5.90 0.17 1.72
N THR A 37 -5.59 0.64 2.93
CA THR A 37 -6.59 0.92 3.97
C THR A 37 -7.55 2.02 3.53
N GLN A 38 -7.03 3.15 3.06
CA GLN A 38 -7.88 4.25 2.61
C GLN A 38 -8.70 3.84 1.37
N LEU A 39 -8.12 3.08 0.45
CA LEU A 39 -8.84 2.60 -0.74
C LEU A 39 -10.06 1.76 -0.35
N GLY A 40 -9.90 0.80 0.57
CA GLY A 40 -11.04 0.01 1.08
C GLY A 40 -12.04 0.83 1.89
N GLY A 41 -11.58 1.85 2.62
CA GLY A 41 -12.46 2.80 3.31
C GLY A 41 -13.38 3.54 2.33
N TRP A 42 -12.81 4.07 1.24
CA TRP A 42 -13.57 4.72 0.18
C TRP A 42 -14.52 3.76 -0.54
N GLN A 43 -14.09 2.52 -0.82
CA GLN A 43 -14.97 1.50 -1.43
C GLN A 43 -16.20 1.22 -0.56
N LYS A 44 -16.01 1.05 0.76
CA LYS A 44 -17.11 0.86 1.71
C LYS A 44 -18.06 2.04 1.76
N ALA A 45 -17.53 3.26 1.84
CA ALA A 45 -18.36 4.47 1.85
C ALA A 45 -19.19 4.58 0.56
N ARG A 46 -18.57 4.37 -0.61
CA ARG A 46 -19.26 4.39 -1.90
C ARG A 46 -20.33 3.31 -2.00
N ASN A 47 -20.04 2.10 -1.53
CA ASN A 47 -21.00 0.99 -1.59
C ASN A 47 -22.19 1.23 -0.64
N ALA A 48 -21.97 1.79 0.55
CA ALA A 48 -23.04 2.16 1.48
C ALA A 48 -23.98 3.22 0.87
N ALA A 49 -23.42 4.29 0.31
CA ALA A 49 -24.20 5.33 -0.37
C ALA A 49 -24.98 4.83 -1.61
N ALA A 50 -24.63 3.66 -2.15
CA ALA A 50 -25.35 3.04 -3.28
C ALA A 50 -26.50 2.11 -2.85
N GLU A 51 -26.48 1.61 -1.60
CA GLU A 51 -27.48 0.68 -1.07
C GLU A 51 -28.67 1.41 -0.42
N ASP A 52 -28.45 2.61 0.13
CA ASP A 52 -29.48 3.43 0.76
C ASP A 52 -30.04 4.52 -0.17
N THR A 53 -31.22 5.06 0.15
CA THR A 53 -31.66 6.33 -0.46
C THR A 53 -30.79 7.41 0.18
N PRO A 54 -29.74 7.90 -0.48
CA PRO A 54 -28.63 8.52 0.21
C PRO A 54 -29.09 9.86 0.78
N ASP A 55 -28.81 10.08 2.06
CA ASP A 55 -28.85 11.42 2.64
C ASP A 55 -27.71 12.22 1.97
N PRO A 56 -27.91 13.49 1.54
CA PRO A 56 -26.83 14.33 1.03
C PRO A 56 -25.52 14.28 1.84
N ASP A 57 -25.58 14.07 3.16
CA ASP A 57 -24.41 13.92 4.02
C ASP A 57 -23.51 12.71 3.65
N GLU A 58 -24.07 11.62 3.12
CA GLU A 58 -23.30 10.43 2.72
C GLU A 58 -22.47 10.66 1.44
N TYR A 59 -22.93 11.51 0.54
CA TYR A 59 -22.13 11.90 -0.64
C TYR A 59 -20.90 12.73 -0.25
N ASP A 60 -21.02 13.55 0.80
CA ASP A 60 -19.90 14.29 1.36
C ASP A 60 -18.86 13.34 1.99
N GLU A 61 -19.31 12.26 2.63
CA GLU A 61 -18.43 11.21 3.16
C GLU A 61 -17.66 10.46 2.06
N VAL A 62 -18.32 10.09 0.96
CA VAL A 62 -17.65 9.46 -0.19
C VAL A 62 -16.59 10.39 -0.78
N GLY A 63 -16.91 11.68 -0.91
CA GLY A 63 -15.98 12.70 -1.41
C GLY A 63 -14.77 12.92 -0.48
N ALA A 64 -14.99 12.93 0.84
CA ALA A 64 -13.92 13.02 1.82
C ALA A 64 -13.01 11.78 1.78
N ALA A 65 -13.59 10.58 1.75
CA ALA A 65 -12.84 9.34 1.66
C ALA A 65 -12.01 9.27 0.36
N ALA A 66 -12.55 9.77 -0.76
CA ALA A 66 -11.81 9.86 -2.02
C ALA A 66 -10.55 10.76 -1.90
N GLN A 67 -10.65 11.91 -1.21
CA GLN A 67 -9.50 12.77 -0.95
C GLN A 67 -8.44 12.10 -0.08
N ASP A 68 -8.86 11.33 0.92
CA ASP A 68 -7.96 10.57 1.77
C ASP A 68 -7.17 9.51 0.99
N VAL A 69 -7.82 8.82 0.05
CA VAL A 69 -7.14 7.88 -0.87
C VAL A 69 -6.11 8.61 -1.72
N LEU A 70 -6.47 9.75 -2.31
CA LEU A 70 -5.57 10.54 -3.15
C LEU A 70 -4.35 11.04 -2.37
N LEU A 71 -4.53 11.45 -1.10
CA LEU A 71 -3.44 11.86 -0.21
C LEU A 71 -2.52 10.68 0.13
N ALA A 72 -3.09 9.53 0.47
CA ALA A 72 -2.35 8.32 0.80
C ALA A 72 -1.55 7.76 -0.39
N MET A 73 -2.06 7.94 -1.61
CA MET A 73 -1.41 7.52 -2.85
C MET A 73 -0.19 8.37 -3.21
N ARG A 74 -0.16 9.67 -2.87
CA ARG A 74 0.89 10.61 -3.32
C ARG A 74 2.34 10.09 -3.26
N PRO A 75 2.81 9.47 -2.16
CA PRO A 75 4.18 8.97 -2.09
C PRO A 75 4.43 7.70 -2.92
N LEU A 76 3.37 7.02 -3.38
CA LEU A 76 3.40 5.81 -4.19
C LEU A 76 3.00 6.08 -5.65
N ARG A 77 2.75 7.35 -6.00
CA ARG A 77 2.09 7.75 -7.25
C ARG A 77 2.68 7.10 -8.49
N ASP A 78 4.00 7.00 -8.54
CA ASP A 78 4.75 6.59 -9.71
C ASP A 78 4.98 5.06 -9.76
N GLU A 79 4.45 4.28 -8.81
CA GLU A 79 4.52 2.82 -8.84
C GLU A 79 3.70 2.25 -10.01
N PRO A 80 4.22 1.27 -10.77
CA PRO A 80 3.50 0.70 -11.89
C PRO A 80 2.39 -0.26 -11.42
N VAL A 81 1.20 -0.18 -12.02
CA VAL A 81 0.05 -1.07 -11.70
C VAL A 81 -0.43 -1.90 -12.88
N GLY A 82 0.30 -1.84 -13.99
CA GLY A 82 0.00 -2.53 -15.24
C GLY A 82 -0.66 -1.64 -16.28
N GLN A 83 -0.81 -2.18 -17.50
CA GLN A 83 -1.40 -1.48 -18.66
C GLN A 83 -0.73 -0.14 -19.02
N GLY A 84 0.55 0.04 -18.65
CA GLY A 84 1.27 1.29 -18.88
C GLY A 84 0.82 2.45 -17.96
N ARG A 85 0.07 2.16 -16.89
CA ARG A 85 -0.40 3.14 -15.91
C ARG A 85 0.39 3.06 -14.61
N THR A 86 0.44 4.21 -13.95
CA THR A 86 0.92 4.37 -12.58
C THR A 86 -0.22 4.22 -11.57
N LEU A 87 0.12 3.95 -10.31
CA LEU A 87 -0.84 3.85 -9.21
C LEU A 87 -1.63 5.15 -9.06
N GLY A 88 -1.00 6.30 -9.30
CA GLY A 88 -1.70 7.57 -9.24
C GLY A 88 -2.70 7.78 -10.35
N GLU A 89 -2.34 7.42 -11.58
CA GLU A 89 -3.27 7.50 -12.72
C GLU A 89 -4.45 6.55 -12.53
N ALA A 90 -4.22 5.34 -12.00
CA ALA A 90 -5.29 4.41 -11.70
C ALA A 90 -6.18 4.91 -10.56
N THR A 91 -5.58 5.37 -9.47
CA THR A 91 -6.32 5.87 -8.29
C THR A 91 -7.18 7.08 -8.64
N ALA A 92 -6.62 8.09 -9.31
CA ALA A 92 -7.37 9.28 -9.69
C ALA A 92 -8.55 8.95 -10.61
N ALA A 93 -8.34 8.09 -11.62
CA ALA A 93 -9.44 7.68 -12.49
C ALA A 93 -10.53 6.90 -11.74
N ALA A 94 -10.15 6.03 -10.80
CA ALA A 94 -11.10 5.29 -9.97
C ALA A 94 -11.94 6.24 -9.10
N THR A 95 -11.30 7.19 -8.39
CA THR A 95 -11.99 8.05 -7.41
C THR A 95 -12.70 9.23 -8.04
N GLU A 96 -12.18 9.81 -9.12
CA GLU A 96 -12.72 11.03 -9.73
C GLU A 96 -13.67 10.73 -10.89
N ASN A 97 -13.40 9.66 -11.64
CA ASN A 97 -14.17 9.31 -12.85
C ASN A 97 -15.00 8.03 -12.69
N SER A 98 -14.98 7.40 -11.51
CA SER A 98 -15.63 6.11 -11.26
C SER A 98 -15.19 5.01 -12.27
N ASP A 99 -13.94 5.07 -12.73
CA ASP A 99 -13.37 4.10 -13.67
C ASP A 99 -13.13 2.76 -12.96
N SER A 100 -14.02 1.78 -13.20
CA SER A 100 -13.95 0.46 -12.57
C SER A 100 -12.74 -0.37 -13.03
N GLU A 101 -12.22 -0.14 -14.24
CA GLU A 101 -11.00 -0.83 -14.68
C GLU A 101 -9.79 -0.30 -13.91
N ALA A 102 -9.71 1.03 -13.75
CA ALA A 102 -8.67 1.67 -12.95
C ALA A 102 -8.73 1.25 -11.47
N GLU A 103 -9.92 1.14 -10.90
CA GLU A 103 -10.12 0.59 -9.55
C GLU A 103 -9.62 -0.85 -9.46
N GLY A 104 -9.91 -1.68 -10.47
CA GLY A 104 -9.40 -3.04 -10.54
C GLY A 104 -7.87 -3.12 -10.54
N LEU A 105 -7.18 -2.17 -11.19
CA LEU A 105 -5.72 -2.06 -11.14
C LEU A 105 -5.22 -1.70 -9.74
N ALA A 106 -5.87 -0.76 -9.06
CA ALA A 106 -5.54 -0.35 -7.69
C ALA A 106 -5.78 -1.47 -6.67
N VAL A 107 -6.89 -2.21 -6.78
CA VAL A 107 -7.19 -3.37 -5.94
C VAL A 107 -6.19 -4.50 -6.20
N ARG A 108 -5.85 -4.77 -7.46
CA ARG A 108 -4.83 -5.78 -7.79
C ARG A 108 -3.48 -5.39 -7.20
N TYR A 109 -3.08 -4.12 -7.30
CA TYR A 109 -1.87 -3.62 -6.68
C TYR A 109 -1.84 -3.94 -5.18
N CYS A 110 -2.93 -3.66 -4.44
CA CYS A 110 -3.02 -4.00 -3.03
C CYS A 110 -2.84 -5.49 -2.75
N GLY A 111 -3.36 -6.37 -3.61
CA GLY A 111 -3.08 -7.81 -3.50
C GLY A 111 -1.64 -8.20 -3.83
N GLU A 112 -1.01 -7.55 -4.81
CA GLU A 112 0.39 -7.79 -5.17
C GLU A 112 1.37 -7.36 -4.07
N VAL A 113 1.02 -6.35 -3.29
CA VAL A 113 1.81 -5.88 -2.14
C VAL A 113 1.42 -6.53 -0.80
N GLY A 114 0.51 -7.51 -0.81
CA GLY A 114 0.15 -8.33 0.38
C GLY A 114 -0.92 -7.73 1.30
N PHE A 115 -1.74 -6.82 0.79
CA PHE A 115 -2.82 -6.14 1.50
C PHE A 115 -4.20 -6.39 0.86
N GLU A 116 -4.41 -7.56 0.25
CA GLU A 116 -5.64 -7.93 -0.46
C GLU A 116 -6.91 -7.85 0.41
N THR A 117 -6.77 -8.01 1.72
CA THR A 117 -7.89 -7.99 2.68
C THR A 117 -8.32 -6.58 3.07
N LEU A 118 -7.52 -5.56 2.74
CA LEU A 118 -7.82 -4.18 3.11
C LEU A 118 -8.77 -3.51 2.12
N THR A 119 -8.88 -4.05 0.90
CA THR A 119 -9.77 -3.55 -0.16
C THR A 119 -11.02 -4.42 -0.30
N ARG A 120 -12.17 -3.80 -0.60
CA ARG A 120 -13.45 -4.35 -1.13
C ARG A 120 -14.62 -3.44 -0.79
#